data_AF-A0A8H4VG94-F1
#
_entry.id   AF-A0A8H4VG94-F1
#
_cell.length_a   1.000
_cell.length_b   1.000
_cell.length_c   1.000
_cell.angle_alpha   90.00
_cell.angle_beta   90.00
_cell.angle_gamma   90.00
#
_symmetry.space_group_name_H-M   'P 1'
#
loop_
_entity.id
_entity.type
_entity.pdbx_description
1 polymer ?
#
loop_
_entity_poly.entity_id
_entity_poly.type
_entity_poly.pdbx_seq_one_letter_code
_entity_poly.pdbx_strand_id
1 'polypeptide(L)'
;MAGRGLNVIALVSGGKDGFFSLLHCLQNGHVVVALANLYPGDADAAAEVEAFDPSDADADAGADAEPCRSDPDSFMYQTVGHQVVPLYAAATGIPLYRMAIRGRAACRERDYGGGDEGDETEAMVPLLRAIMERHPCADGLCSGAILSTYQRTRVESVALRLGLTPLSYLWKYPVLDDDDDDGAQLLRDMAEAGLDARIVKVASGGLDGSHLWERVTSVRGMDRIGRAVRREVLSSFTTWCFAAESVADTIEEETAEVVNKVRIALSESGREPTNTVVLLRDMSDFSTVNQQYGSLFTRPIPPSRVTISCGDMLPPGRRIIISVTVKDGGANDRLGLHVQSRSYWAPANIGPYSQAVDVGMAGPRAVLVAGQIPLVPATMALPGDGWSWLGRAVLSLQHLWRVGREMGVQFWTSAVAYVPRGGVREDEVRMTGEVWRLLHKKPADEGQDGAEEDGAEEDGAEEDGAEEVGPDLWEAGFDRREMRLGRDEGLGSCCSAGLDGFEDSGGAAGVCCRG
;
A
#
# COMPACT_ATOMS: atom_id res chain seq x y z
N MET A 1 -15.72 23.39 19.60
CA MET A 1 -16.72 22.92 20.59
C MET A 1 -16.41 21.46 20.91
N ALA A 2 -16.15 21.11 22.18
CA ALA A 2 -15.96 19.71 22.55
C ALA A 2 -17.31 18.99 22.43
N GLY A 3 -17.45 18.12 21.42
CA GLY A 3 -18.64 17.29 21.23
C GLY A 3 -18.90 16.41 22.46
N ARG A 4 -20.16 16.23 22.81
CA ARG A 4 -20.58 15.32 23.89
C ARG A 4 -20.05 13.91 23.58
N GLY A 5 -19.39 13.27 24.56
CA GLY A 5 -18.94 11.89 24.42
C GLY A 5 -20.10 10.92 24.18
N LEU A 6 -20.00 10.12 23.12
CA LEU A 6 -20.88 8.99 22.79
C LEU A 6 -20.81 7.84 23.80
N ASN A 7 -21.89 7.07 23.87
CA ASN A 7 -22.01 5.76 24.54
C ASN A 7 -21.82 4.65 23.49
N VAL A 8 -20.69 3.98 23.55
CA VAL A 8 -20.16 3.15 22.48
C VAL A 8 -20.34 1.67 22.77
N ILE A 9 -20.86 0.94 21.80
CA ILE A 9 -20.77 -0.52 21.71
C ILE A 9 -19.46 -0.86 21.00
N ALA A 10 -18.61 -1.68 21.60
CA ALA A 10 -17.31 -2.04 21.02
C ALA A 10 -17.34 -3.44 20.40
N LEU A 11 -17.09 -3.53 19.09
CA LEU A 11 -16.90 -4.82 18.41
C LEU A 11 -15.53 -5.39 18.79
N VAL A 12 -15.54 -6.52 19.49
CA VAL A 12 -14.34 -7.24 19.93
C VAL A 12 -14.31 -8.64 19.34
N SER A 13 -13.14 -9.10 18.95
CA SER A 13 -12.94 -10.41 18.31
C SER A 13 -11.95 -11.33 19.03
N GLY A 14 -11.34 -10.84 20.11
CA GLY A 14 -10.15 -11.44 20.71
C GLY A 14 -8.83 -10.93 20.11
N GLY A 15 -8.89 -10.12 19.05
CA GLY A 15 -7.73 -9.50 18.42
C GLY A 15 -7.28 -8.20 19.11
N LYS A 16 -6.03 -7.81 18.84
CA LYS A 16 -5.39 -6.60 19.38
C LYS A 16 -6.07 -5.29 18.91
N ASP A 17 -6.61 -5.30 17.70
CA ASP A 17 -7.07 -4.09 17.01
C ASP A 17 -8.36 -3.54 17.61
N GLY A 18 -9.28 -4.43 18.01
CA GLY A 18 -10.52 -4.04 18.69
C GLY A 18 -10.26 -3.30 20.01
N PHE A 19 -9.29 -3.78 20.80
CA PHE A 19 -8.93 -3.13 22.06
C PHE A 19 -8.16 -1.83 21.87
N PHE A 20 -7.26 -1.77 20.90
CA PHE A 20 -6.55 -0.52 20.64
C PHE A 20 -7.50 0.58 20.14
N SER A 21 -8.47 0.22 19.29
CA SER A 21 -9.55 1.14 18.89
C SER A 21 -10.41 1.57 20.08
N LEU A 22 -10.61 0.69 21.06
CA LEU A 22 -11.33 1.00 22.29
C LEU A 22 -10.59 2.04 23.16
N LEU A 23 -9.27 1.95 23.24
CA LEU A 23 -8.45 2.95 23.94
C LEU A 23 -8.60 4.33 23.30
N HIS A 24 -8.67 4.41 21.97
CA HIS A 24 -8.98 5.66 21.27
C HIS A 24 -10.38 6.19 21.60
N CYS A 25 -11.39 5.33 21.74
CA CYS A 25 -12.71 5.77 22.18
C CYS A 25 -12.64 6.44 23.56
N LEU A 26 -11.98 5.79 24.53
CA LEU A 26 -11.82 6.32 25.89
C LEU A 26 -11.02 7.64 25.90
N GLN A 27 -9.94 7.72 25.12
CA GLN A 27 -9.11 8.93 25.01
C GLN A 27 -9.87 10.12 24.43
N ASN A 28 -10.83 9.88 23.53
CA ASN A 28 -11.70 10.91 22.96
C ASN A 28 -12.93 11.22 23.82
N GLY A 29 -12.98 10.71 25.07
CA GLY A 29 -14.04 11.02 26.03
C GLY A 29 -15.34 10.25 25.81
N HIS A 30 -15.33 9.18 25.01
CA HIS A 30 -16.45 8.27 24.86
C HIS A 30 -16.53 7.27 26.02
N VAL A 31 -17.75 6.80 26.31
CA VAL A 31 -18.02 5.80 27.34
C VAL A 31 -18.34 4.48 26.67
N VAL A 32 -17.64 3.41 27.03
CA VAL A 32 -17.92 2.07 26.49
C VAL A 32 -18.97 1.41 27.36
N VAL A 33 -20.15 1.15 26.79
CA VAL A 33 -21.30 0.59 27.54
C VAL A 33 -21.43 -0.92 27.39
N ALA A 34 -20.93 -1.49 26.29
CA ALA A 34 -21.02 -2.92 26.02
C ALA A 34 -19.92 -3.38 25.07
N LEU A 35 -19.49 -4.63 25.24
CA LEU A 35 -18.69 -5.38 24.27
C LEU A 35 -19.61 -6.26 23.42
N ALA A 36 -19.36 -6.33 22.12
CA ALA A 36 -20.12 -7.14 21.17
C ALA A 36 -19.17 -8.09 20.44
N ASN A 37 -19.51 -9.38 20.39
CA ASN A 37 -18.71 -10.38 19.70
C ASN A 37 -19.58 -11.34 18.86
N LEU A 38 -19.19 -11.53 17.60
CA LEU A 38 -19.71 -12.60 16.75
C LEU A 38 -18.66 -13.71 16.68
N TYR A 39 -19.09 -14.96 16.85
CA TYR A 39 -18.17 -16.11 16.94
C TYR A 39 -18.62 -17.27 16.04
N PRO A 40 -17.72 -18.18 15.62
CA PRO A 40 -18.10 -19.35 14.83
C PRO A 40 -18.89 -20.33 15.71
N GLY A 41 -20.14 -20.59 15.34
CA GLY A 41 -21.01 -21.56 16.02
C GLY A 41 -21.74 -22.44 15.01
N ASP A 42 -22.48 -23.45 15.51
CA ASP A 42 -23.25 -24.35 14.65
C ASP A 42 -24.37 -23.58 13.95
N ALA A 43 -24.47 -23.74 12.62
CA ALA A 43 -25.44 -23.03 11.77
C ALA A 43 -26.91 -23.29 12.16
N ASP A 44 -27.16 -24.39 12.87
CA ASP A 44 -28.49 -24.84 13.32
C ASP A 44 -28.84 -24.39 14.76
N ALA A 45 -27.92 -23.72 15.47
CA ALA A 45 -28.18 -23.22 16.83
C ALA A 45 -29.14 -22.02 16.84
N ALA A 46 -30.01 -21.96 17.86
CA ALA A 46 -30.94 -20.85 18.06
C ALA A 46 -30.18 -19.51 18.19
N ALA A 47 -30.74 -18.41 17.68
CA ALA A 47 -30.15 -17.07 17.76
C ALA A 47 -30.39 -16.51 19.15
N GLU A 48 -29.72 -17.10 20.13
CA GLU A 48 -29.72 -16.57 21.48
C GLU A 48 -28.47 -15.71 21.64
N VAL A 49 -28.69 -14.48 22.11
CA VAL A 49 -27.60 -13.58 22.49
C VAL A 49 -27.20 -13.96 23.91
N GLU A 50 -26.00 -14.51 24.04
CA GLU A 50 -25.38 -14.79 25.33
C GLU A 50 -24.92 -13.48 25.95
N ALA A 51 -25.25 -13.26 27.22
CA ALA A 51 -24.85 -12.08 27.98
C ALA A 51 -23.96 -12.50 29.15
N PHE A 52 -22.81 -11.86 29.29
CA PHE A 52 -21.85 -12.08 30.35
C PHE A 52 -21.72 -10.80 31.17
N ASP A 53 -22.11 -10.87 32.44
CA ASP A 53 -21.97 -9.75 33.37
C ASP A 53 -20.55 -9.73 33.97
N PRO A 54 -19.93 -8.55 34.16
CA PRO A 54 -18.64 -8.45 34.83
C PRO A 54 -18.60 -9.06 36.24
N SER A 55 -19.74 -9.14 36.94
CA SER A 55 -19.81 -9.76 38.27
C SER A 55 -19.80 -11.29 38.26
N ASP A 56 -20.12 -11.89 37.12
CA ASP A 56 -20.18 -13.35 36.94
C ASP A 56 -18.78 -13.87 36.58
N ALA A 57 -17.85 -13.74 37.54
CA ALA A 57 -16.47 -14.22 37.41
C ALA A 57 -16.37 -15.74 37.58
N ASP A 58 -17.19 -16.50 36.85
CA ASP A 58 -16.99 -17.95 36.76
C ASP A 58 -15.83 -18.21 35.80
N ALA A 59 -14.67 -18.48 36.39
CA ALA A 59 -13.42 -18.78 35.68
C ALA A 59 -13.50 -20.01 34.73
N ASP A 60 -14.61 -20.77 34.78
CA ASP A 60 -14.89 -21.93 33.93
C ASP A 60 -15.79 -21.63 32.72
N ALA A 61 -16.28 -20.39 32.54
CA ALA A 61 -17.23 -20.03 31.46
C ALA A 61 -16.69 -20.20 30.02
N GLY A 62 -15.42 -20.59 29.84
CA GLY A 62 -14.81 -20.92 28.55
C GLY A 62 -14.17 -22.30 28.46
N ALA A 63 -14.23 -23.14 29.51
CA ALA A 63 -13.55 -24.44 29.57
C ALA A 63 -14.34 -25.58 28.92
N ASP A 64 -15.68 -25.48 28.88
CA ASP A 64 -16.59 -26.52 28.38
C ASP A 64 -17.06 -26.32 26.93
N ALA A 65 -16.52 -25.35 26.21
CA ALA A 65 -16.85 -25.14 24.80
C ALA A 65 -16.19 -26.22 23.93
N GLU A 66 -16.96 -27.24 23.54
CA GLU A 66 -16.55 -28.25 22.55
C GLU A 66 -15.97 -27.56 21.30
N PRO A 67 -14.82 -28.02 20.78
CA PRO A 67 -14.21 -27.42 19.60
C PRO A 67 -15.17 -27.53 18.40
N CYS A 68 -15.58 -26.37 17.87
CA CYS A 68 -16.46 -26.27 16.72
C CYS A 68 -15.89 -27.11 15.55
N ARG A 69 -16.69 -28.02 14.98
CA ARG A 69 -16.23 -29.04 14.01
C ARG A 69 -15.78 -28.47 12.66
N SER A 70 -16.07 -27.20 12.38
CA SER A 70 -15.71 -26.50 11.15
C SER A 70 -15.46 -25.01 11.43
N ASP A 71 -14.26 -24.52 11.09
CA ASP A 71 -13.93 -23.09 11.03
C ASP A 71 -14.61 -22.51 9.78
N PRO A 72 -15.64 -21.65 9.89
CA PRO A 72 -16.21 -21.00 8.71
C PRO A 72 -15.16 -20.05 8.12
N ASP A 73 -14.88 -20.14 6.82
CA ASP A 73 -14.06 -19.18 6.09
C ASP A 73 -14.77 -17.80 6.04
N SER A 74 -14.74 -17.07 7.16
CA SER A 74 -15.28 -15.72 7.30
C SER A 74 -14.23 -14.68 6.91
N PHE A 75 -14.60 -13.76 6.02
CA PHE A 75 -13.76 -12.61 5.68
C PHE A 75 -14.01 -11.44 6.64
N MET A 76 -15.17 -11.44 7.32
CA MET A 76 -15.57 -10.39 8.23
C MET A 76 -15.05 -10.59 9.66
N TYR A 77 -15.19 -11.79 10.23
CA TYR A 77 -14.98 -12.03 11.66
C TYR A 77 -13.79 -12.94 11.95
N GLN A 78 -13.05 -12.64 13.01
CA GLN A 78 -12.00 -13.54 13.50
C GLN A 78 -12.62 -14.71 14.25
N THR A 79 -12.34 -15.92 13.77
CA THR A 79 -12.85 -17.18 14.33
C THR A 79 -11.93 -17.78 15.38
N VAL A 80 -10.65 -17.39 15.37
CA VAL A 80 -9.60 -18.05 16.16
C VAL A 80 -9.37 -17.37 17.49
N GLY A 81 -9.33 -18.19 18.54
CA GLY A 81 -9.18 -17.74 19.92
C GLY A 81 -10.47 -17.19 20.52
N HIS A 82 -11.62 -17.32 19.85
CA HIS A 82 -12.90 -16.79 20.33
C HIS A 82 -13.33 -17.40 21.68
N GLN A 83 -12.80 -18.56 22.07
CA GLN A 83 -13.10 -19.21 23.35
C GLN A 83 -12.62 -18.40 24.57
N VAL A 84 -11.64 -17.50 24.39
CA VAL A 84 -11.14 -16.65 25.49
C VAL A 84 -12.00 -15.40 25.71
N VAL A 85 -12.81 -15.02 24.71
CA VAL A 85 -13.56 -13.75 24.70
C VAL A 85 -14.57 -13.62 25.84
N PRO A 86 -15.28 -14.68 26.31
CA PRO A 86 -16.14 -14.60 27.50
C PRO A 86 -15.47 -13.98 28.72
N LEU A 87 -14.17 -14.22 28.89
CA LEU A 87 -13.41 -13.71 30.04
C LEU A 87 -13.21 -12.19 30.00
N TYR A 88 -13.49 -11.53 28.86
CA TYR A 88 -13.31 -10.09 28.72
C TYR A 88 -14.29 -9.28 29.56
N ALA A 89 -15.49 -9.80 29.85
CA ALA A 89 -16.44 -9.09 30.71
C ALA A 89 -15.85 -8.86 32.11
N ALA A 90 -15.36 -9.93 32.73
CA ALA A 90 -14.69 -9.88 34.02
C ALA A 90 -13.38 -9.09 33.98
N ALA A 91 -12.58 -9.21 32.90
CA ALA A 91 -11.29 -8.54 32.80
C ALA A 91 -11.40 -7.02 32.58
N THR A 92 -12.44 -6.56 31.87
CA THR A 92 -12.60 -5.14 31.51
C THR A 92 -13.57 -4.40 32.43
N GLY A 93 -14.44 -5.13 33.14
CA GLY A 93 -15.55 -4.51 33.88
C GLY A 93 -16.72 -4.07 32.99
N ILE A 94 -16.73 -4.47 31.72
CA ILE A 94 -17.73 -4.05 30.72
C ILE A 94 -18.56 -5.28 30.31
N PRO A 95 -19.90 -5.21 30.30
CA PRO A 95 -20.73 -6.35 29.92
C PRO A 95 -20.48 -6.78 28.48
N LEU A 96 -20.45 -8.09 28.25
CA LEU A 96 -20.20 -8.68 26.93
C LEU A 96 -21.45 -9.39 26.41
N TYR A 97 -21.75 -9.17 25.15
CA TYR A 97 -22.83 -9.84 24.43
C TYR A 97 -22.27 -10.58 23.23
N ARG A 98 -22.64 -11.86 23.10
CA ARG A 98 -22.13 -12.74 22.05
C ARG A 98 -23.24 -13.41 21.29
N MET A 99 -23.00 -13.69 20.01
CA MET A 99 -23.89 -14.48 19.18
C MET A 99 -23.11 -15.26 18.12
N ALA A 100 -23.57 -16.46 17.77
CA ALA A 100 -22.99 -17.23 16.67
C ALA A 100 -23.21 -16.51 15.32
N ILE A 101 -22.20 -16.54 14.45
CA ILE A 101 -22.27 -15.99 13.09
C ILE A 101 -23.31 -16.77 12.29
N ARG A 102 -24.18 -16.02 11.59
CA ARG A 102 -25.17 -16.56 10.66
C ARG A 102 -24.89 -16.09 9.24
N GLY A 103 -25.18 -16.92 8.25
CA GLY A 103 -24.93 -16.61 6.84
C GLY A 103 -23.54 -17.01 6.37
N ARG A 104 -23.21 -16.64 5.13
CA ARG A 104 -21.91 -16.84 4.49
C ARG A 104 -21.45 -15.52 3.88
N ALA A 105 -20.18 -15.40 3.50
CA ALA A 105 -19.71 -14.25 2.72
C ALA A 105 -20.33 -14.26 1.31
N ALA A 106 -21.52 -13.68 1.17
CA ALA A 106 -22.36 -13.70 -0.02
C ALA A 106 -22.06 -12.49 -0.92
N CYS A 107 -21.91 -11.31 -0.33
CA CYS A 107 -21.47 -10.10 -1.03
C CYS A 107 -19.96 -9.93 -0.86
N ARG A 108 -19.20 -10.01 -1.96
CA ARG A 108 -17.74 -9.81 -1.99
C ARG A 108 -17.29 -8.46 -2.55
N GLU A 109 -18.25 -7.60 -2.87
CA GLU A 109 -18.00 -6.29 -3.45
C GLU A 109 -17.44 -5.31 -2.41
N ARG A 110 -16.77 -4.25 -2.91
CA ARG A 110 -16.12 -3.21 -2.10
C ARG A 110 -17.15 -2.34 -1.36
N ASP A 111 -18.23 -1.99 -2.06
CA ASP A 111 -19.35 -1.21 -1.54
C ASP A 111 -20.44 -2.17 -1.05
N TYR A 112 -21.13 -1.81 0.04
CA TYR A 112 -22.12 -2.69 0.66
C TYR A 112 -23.45 -1.98 0.84
N GLY A 113 -24.41 -2.32 -0.03
CA GLY A 113 -25.77 -1.76 -0.02
C GLY A 113 -26.73 -2.38 1.02
N GLY A 114 -26.33 -3.48 1.66
CA GLY A 114 -27.13 -4.23 2.64
C GLY A 114 -28.28 -5.05 2.03
N GLY A 115 -28.98 -5.82 2.87
CA GLY A 115 -30.25 -6.45 2.52
C GLY A 115 -30.19 -7.88 1.98
N ASP A 116 -29.00 -8.49 1.92
CA ASP A 116 -28.85 -9.90 1.58
C ASP A 116 -29.02 -10.77 2.82
N GLU A 117 -30.21 -11.36 3.04
CA GLU A 117 -30.56 -12.19 4.22
C GLU A 117 -29.60 -13.38 4.46
N GLY A 118 -28.77 -13.74 3.49
CA GLY A 118 -27.77 -14.80 3.59
C GLY A 118 -26.33 -14.33 3.90
N ASP A 119 -26.08 -13.02 4.01
CA ASP A 119 -24.73 -12.47 4.20
C ASP A 119 -24.29 -12.43 5.67
N GLU A 120 -23.02 -12.78 5.93
CA GLU A 120 -22.43 -12.79 7.28
C GLU A 120 -22.47 -11.42 7.98
N THR A 121 -22.53 -10.32 7.23
CA THR A 121 -22.64 -8.96 7.77
C THR A 121 -23.95 -8.75 8.54
N GLU A 122 -25.06 -9.33 8.05
CA GLU A 122 -26.38 -9.13 8.64
C GLU A 122 -26.51 -9.83 10.02
N ALA A 123 -25.61 -10.76 10.35
CA ALA A 123 -25.54 -11.36 11.69
C ALA A 123 -25.28 -10.31 12.79
N MET A 124 -24.67 -9.16 12.46
CA MET A 124 -24.42 -8.10 13.45
C MET A 124 -25.69 -7.35 13.86
N VAL A 125 -26.70 -7.27 12.99
CA VAL A 125 -27.95 -6.54 13.24
C VAL A 125 -28.72 -7.06 14.47
N PRO A 126 -29.06 -8.36 14.57
CA PRO A 126 -29.79 -8.87 15.74
C PRO A 126 -29.00 -8.76 17.04
N LEU A 127 -27.67 -8.94 16.99
CA LEU A 127 -26.80 -8.76 18.16
C LEU A 127 -26.85 -7.31 18.65
N LEU A 128 -26.62 -6.34 17.77
CA LEU A 128 -26.61 -4.92 18.16
C LEU A 128 -27.98 -4.45 18.65
N ARG A 129 -29.09 -4.90 18.03
CA ARG A 129 -30.44 -4.59 18.52
C ARG A 129 -30.64 -5.08 19.96
N ALA A 130 -30.25 -6.32 20.25
CA ALA A 130 -30.36 -6.89 21.59
C ALA A 130 -29.48 -6.16 22.64
N ILE A 131 -28.37 -5.56 22.21
CA ILE A 131 -27.52 -4.71 23.06
C ILE A 131 -28.20 -3.36 23.29
N MET A 132 -28.71 -2.71 22.23
CA MET A 132 -29.39 -1.42 22.33
C MET A 132 -30.67 -1.49 23.17
N GLU A 133 -31.39 -2.61 23.16
CA GLU A 133 -32.53 -2.85 24.05
C GLU A 133 -32.12 -2.85 25.54
N ARG A 134 -30.94 -3.38 25.85
CA ARG A 134 -30.38 -3.43 27.23
C ARG A 134 -29.64 -2.15 27.61
N HIS A 135 -29.10 -1.45 26.63
CA HIS A 135 -28.35 -0.20 26.75
C HIS A 135 -28.96 0.88 25.85
N PRO A 136 -30.15 1.44 26.19
CA PRO A 136 -30.84 2.41 25.33
C PRO A 136 -30.11 3.75 25.14
N CYS A 137 -29.05 3.98 25.92
CA CYS A 137 -28.19 5.15 25.77
C CYS A 137 -27.12 5.00 24.68
N ALA A 138 -26.93 3.81 24.11
CA ALA A 138 -25.93 3.54 23.09
C ALA A 138 -26.21 4.34 21.80
N ASP A 139 -25.23 5.11 21.37
CA ASP A 139 -25.30 6.00 20.19
C ASP A 139 -24.02 5.94 19.32
N GLY A 140 -23.08 5.04 19.64
CA GLY A 140 -21.87 4.78 18.84
C GLY A 140 -21.53 3.29 18.69
N LEU A 141 -20.85 2.94 17.59
CA LEU A 141 -20.34 1.60 17.31
C LEU A 141 -18.85 1.66 16.94
N CYS A 142 -17.98 1.07 17.76
CA CYS A 142 -16.53 1.05 17.52
C CYS A 142 -16.07 -0.24 16.82
N SER A 143 -15.21 -0.09 15.81
CA SER A 143 -14.56 -1.18 15.08
C SER A 143 -13.04 -1.08 15.08
N GLY A 144 -12.36 -2.23 14.96
CA GLY A 144 -10.90 -2.34 14.86
C GLY A 144 -10.36 -2.41 13.43
N ALA A 145 -11.12 -1.96 12.42
CA ALA A 145 -10.69 -2.06 11.02
C ALA A 145 -9.49 -1.13 10.73
N ILE A 146 -8.36 -1.69 10.28
CA ILE A 146 -7.14 -0.91 9.98
C ILE A 146 -7.07 -0.50 8.50
N LEU A 147 -6.99 -1.48 7.59
CA LEU A 147 -6.81 -1.26 6.13
C LEU A 147 -7.82 -2.02 5.26
N SER A 148 -8.67 -2.86 5.87
CA SER A 148 -9.76 -3.54 5.18
C SER A 148 -10.94 -2.61 4.89
N THR A 149 -11.06 -2.14 3.64
CA THR A 149 -12.25 -1.39 3.18
C THR A 149 -13.50 -2.25 3.33
N TYR A 150 -13.38 -3.56 3.03
CA TYR A 150 -14.47 -4.55 3.12
C TYR A 150 -15.10 -4.59 4.52
N GLN A 151 -14.28 -4.66 5.58
CA GLN A 151 -14.76 -4.71 6.96
C GLN A 151 -15.34 -3.37 7.38
N ARG A 152 -14.68 -2.25 7.03
CA ARG A 152 -15.13 -0.91 7.39
C ARG A 152 -16.52 -0.60 6.83
N THR A 153 -16.73 -0.76 5.52
CA THR A 153 -17.99 -0.39 4.85
C THR A 153 -19.18 -1.21 5.37
N ARG A 154 -18.95 -2.47 5.74
CA ARG A 154 -19.97 -3.35 6.35
C ARG A 154 -20.37 -2.92 7.75
N VAL A 155 -19.40 -2.59 8.61
CA VAL A 155 -19.69 -2.08 9.95
C VAL A 155 -20.40 -0.73 9.87
N GLU A 156 -19.92 0.18 9.02
CA GLU A 156 -20.55 1.49 8.79
C GLU A 156 -21.99 1.35 8.30
N SER A 157 -22.24 0.48 7.32
CA SER A 157 -23.58 0.23 6.79
C SER A 157 -24.55 -0.28 7.86
N VAL A 158 -24.11 -1.21 8.72
CA VAL A 158 -24.96 -1.69 9.83
C VAL A 158 -25.16 -0.63 10.90
N ALA A 159 -24.10 0.11 11.29
CA ALA A 159 -24.18 1.17 12.29
C ALA A 159 -25.21 2.23 11.88
N LEU A 160 -25.09 2.75 10.66
CA LEU A 160 -25.97 3.79 10.12
C LEU A 160 -27.43 3.31 10.04
N ARG A 161 -27.68 2.06 9.64
CA ARG A 161 -29.03 1.47 9.61
C ARG A 161 -29.66 1.33 11.00
N LEU A 162 -28.85 1.23 12.05
CA LEU A 162 -29.30 1.16 13.43
C LEU A 162 -29.29 2.52 14.13
N GLY A 163 -28.91 3.60 13.43
CA GLY A 163 -28.81 4.95 14.02
C GLY A 163 -27.64 5.13 14.97
N LEU A 164 -26.61 4.28 14.88
CA LEU A 164 -25.36 4.39 15.64
C LEU A 164 -24.31 5.15 14.85
N THR A 165 -23.51 5.97 15.53
CA THR A 165 -22.36 6.65 14.94
C THR A 165 -21.19 5.66 14.78
N PRO A 166 -20.71 5.34 13.56
CA PRO A 166 -19.58 4.44 13.39
C PRO A 166 -18.26 5.12 13.80
N LEU A 167 -17.45 4.43 14.61
CA LEU A 167 -16.13 4.85 15.05
C LEU A 167 -15.08 3.83 14.56
N SER A 168 -14.17 4.29 13.69
CA SER A 168 -13.12 3.45 13.09
C SER A 168 -11.77 4.15 13.20
N TYR A 169 -11.31 4.44 14.42
CA TYR A 169 -10.08 5.20 14.67
C TYR A 169 -8.81 4.62 14.04
N LEU A 170 -8.76 3.30 13.85
CA LEU A 170 -7.60 2.64 13.26
C LEU A 170 -7.61 2.65 11.73
N TRP A 171 -8.68 3.14 11.11
CA TRP A 171 -8.79 3.17 9.66
C TRP A 171 -7.71 4.08 9.06
N LYS A 172 -6.84 3.50 8.22
CA LYS A 172 -5.67 4.18 7.66
C LYS A 172 -4.82 4.88 8.72
N TYR A 173 -4.70 4.25 9.90
CA TYR A 173 -3.99 4.79 11.05
C TYR A 173 -2.63 5.39 10.65
N PRO A 174 -2.34 6.65 11.03
CA PRO A 174 -1.13 7.33 10.59
C PRO A 174 0.13 6.82 11.29
N VAL A 175 1.23 6.77 10.54
CA VAL A 175 2.57 6.70 11.11
C VAL A 175 2.87 8.06 11.74
N LEU A 176 3.18 8.09 13.04
CA LEU A 176 3.41 9.32 13.78
C LEU A 176 4.89 9.75 13.81
N ASP A 177 5.84 8.84 13.52
CA ASP A 177 7.29 9.11 13.52
C ASP A 177 7.94 8.91 12.14
N ASP A 178 8.69 9.93 11.71
CA ASP A 178 9.06 10.22 10.31
C ASP A 178 10.39 9.59 9.82
N ASP A 179 11.12 8.86 10.67
CA ASP A 179 12.52 8.50 10.36
C ASP A 179 12.74 7.04 9.91
N ASP A 180 11.84 6.10 10.23
CA ASP A 180 11.95 4.69 9.82
C ASP A 180 10.56 4.01 9.71
N ASP A 181 9.85 4.24 8.59
CA ASP A 181 8.62 3.47 8.28
C ASP A 181 8.98 2.04 7.84
N ASP A 182 9.28 1.20 8.82
CA ASP A 182 9.43 -0.24 8.68
C ASP A 182 8.08 -0.98 8.59
N GLY A 183 6.96 -0.24 8.55
CA GLY A 183 5.60 -0.77 8.56
C GLY A 183 5.13 -1.28 9.93
N ALA A 184 5.88 -1.05 11.00
CA ALA A 184 5.56 -1.55 12.34
C ALA A 184 5.14 -0.46 13.34
N GLN A 185 4.91 0.79 12.89
CA GLN A 185 4.57 1.90 13.79
C GLN A 185 3.34 1.63 14.66
N LEU A 186 2.23 1.14 14.07
CA LEU A 186 1.02 0.83 14.84
C LEU A 186 1.29 -0.20 15.96
N LEU A 187 2.22 -1.14 15.76
CA LEU A 187 2.61 -2.09 16.80
C LEU A 187 3.45 -1.45 17.90
N ARG A 188 4.25 -0.42 17.57
CA ARG A 188 4.95 0.42 18.55
C ARG A 188 3.98 1.24 19.37
N ASP A 189 2.99 1.87 18.74
CA ASP A 189 1.98 2.68 19.43
C ASP A 189 1.12 1.80 20.36
N MET A 190 0.76 0.59 19.92
CA MET A 190 0.13 -0.42 20.77
C MET A 190 1.03 -0.81 21.96
N ALA A 191 2.35 -0.93 21.75
CA ALA A 191 3.30 -1.23 22.82
C ALA A 191 3.38 -0.11 23.85
N GLU A 192 3.40 1.14 23.39
CA GLU A 192 3.42 2.34 24.25
C GLU A 192 2.14 2.47 25.06
N ALA A 193 0.98 2.12 24.48
CA ALA A 193 -0.28 2.00 25.19
C ALA A 193 -0.33 0.80 26.17
N GLY A 194 0.73 0.00 26.26
CA GLY A 194 0.86 -1.12 27.20
C GLY A 194 0.19 -2.42 26.75
N LEU A 195 -0.16 -2.56 25.46
CA LEU A 195 -0.85 -3.74 24.94
C LEU A 195 0.13 -4.94 24.79
N ASP A 196 -0.11 -6.05 25.50
CA ASP A 196 0.59 -7.33 25.29
C ASP A 196 -0.16 -8.17 24.25
N ALA A 197 0.09 -7.90 22.95
CA ALA A 197 -0.49 -8.65 21.86
C ALA A 197 0.41 -9.82 21.43
N ARG A 198 -0.18 -11.01 21.28
CA ARG A 198 0.55 -12.25 20.94
C ARG A 198 -0.05 -12.99 19.75
N ILE A 199 0.81 -13.66 18.99
CA ILE A 199 0.39 -14.47 17.84
C ILE A 199 -0.26 -15.77 18.33
N VAL A 200 -1.53 -15.99 17.97
CA VAL A 200 -2.26 -17.23 18.28
C VAL A 200 -2.51 -18.12 17.05
N LYS A 201 -2.37 -17.57 15.85
CA LYS A 201 -2.45 -18.27 14.57
C LYS A 201 -1.53 -17.60 13.56
N VAL A 202 -0.94 -18.42 12.68
CA VAL A 202 -0.19 -17.96 11.51
C VAL A 202 -0.85 -18.52 10.27
N ALA A 203 -1.05 -17.67 9.26
CA ALA A 203 -1.67 -18.04 7.98
C ALA A 203 -1.08 -17.18 6.83
N SER A 204 0.22 -16.85 6.93
CA SER A 204 0.94 -16.04 5.95
C SER A 204 2.25 -16.74 5.58
N GLY A 205 2.64 -16.66 4.31
CA GLY A 205 3.98 -17.05 3.88
C GLY A 205 5.05 -16.35 4.72
N GLY A 206 6.08 -17.10 5.11
CA GLY A 206 7.17 -16.65 5.97
C GLY A 206 6.97 -16.83 7.47
N LEU A 207 5.72 -16.97 7.93
CA LEU A 207 5.42 -17.24 9.34
C LEU A 207 5.06 -18.71 9.55
N ASP A 208 5.76 -19.37 10.46
CA ASP A 208 5.55 -20.76 10.84
C ASP A 208 5.18 -20.91 12.32
N GLY A 209 4.99 -22.16 12.77
CA GLY A 209 4.62 -22.47 14.15
C GLY A 209 5.62 -21.95 15.21
N SER A 210 6.86 -21.64 14.84
CA SER A 210 7.84 -21.07 15.76
C SER A 210 7.56 -19.60 16.12
N HIS A 211 6.62 -18.94 15.43
CA HIS A 211 6.18 -17.58 15.71
C HIS A 211 4.95 -17.54 16.62
N LEU A 212 4.32 -18.69 16.90
CA LEU A 212 3.22 -18.76 17.86
C LEU A 212 3.69 -18.29 19.23
N TRP A 213 2.81 -17.56 19.92
CA TRP A 213 3.02 -16.94 21.22
C TRP A 213 4.04 -15.80 21.28
N GLU A 214 4.63 -15.42 20.14
CA GLU A 214 5.51 -14.25 20.08
C GLU A 214 4.73 -12.96 20.35
N ARG A 215 5.30 -12.07 21.17
CA ARG A 215 4.73 -10.76 21.48
C ARG A 215 5.04 -9.79 20.34
N VAL A 216 4.02 -9.43 19.57
CA VAL A 216 4.15 -8.58 18.38
C VAL A 216 4.41 -7.12 18.72
N THR A 217 4.08 -6.68 19.93
CA THR A 217 4.38 -5.33 20.45
C THR A 217 5.77 -5.21 21.06
N SER A 218 6.61 -6.26 20.99
CA SER A 218 8.01 -6.18 21.43
C SER A 218 8.95 -5.85 20.27
N VAL A 219 10.02 -5.09 20.53
CA VAL A 219 11.06 -4.79 19.52
C VAL A 219 11.55 -6.05 18.84
N ARG A 220 11.86 -7.09 19.62
CA ARG A 220 12.31 -8.41 19.10
C ARG A 220 11.24 -9.08 18.22
N GLY A 221 9.98 -9.01 18.61
CA GLY A 221 8.86 -9.63 17.88
C GLY A 221 8.61 -8.95 16.54
N MET A 222 8.54 -7.61 16.52
CA MET A 222 8.42 -6.81 15.30
C MET A 222 9.56 -7.13 14.32
N ASP A 223 10.79 -7.13 14.82
CA ASP A 223 12.00 -7.48 14.08
C ASP A 223 11.95 -8.88 13.44
N ARG A 224 11.51 -9.87 14.22
CA ARG A 224 11.47 -11.26 13.79
C ARG A 224 10.43 -11.47 12.70
N ILE A 225 9.24 -10.89 12.86
CA ILE A 225 8.15 -10.93 11.88
C ILE A 225 8.57 -10.19 10.61
N GLY A 226 9.11 -8.98 10.73
CA GLY A 226 9.59 -8.19 9.60
C GLY A 226 10.64 -8.94 8.78
N ARG A 227 11.61 -9.59 9.44
CA ARG A 227 12.61 -10.44 8.77
C ARG A 227 11.99 -11.68 8.12
N ALA A 228 11.06 -12.34 8.78
CA ALA A 228 10.42 -13.55 8.28
C ALA A 228 9.59 -13.27 7.01
N VAL A 229 8.78 -12.21 7.03
CA VAL A 229 8.00 -11.75 5.87
C VAL A 229 8.92 -11.32 4.73
N ARG A 230 9.95 -10.50 5.01
CA ARG A 230 10.93 -10.10 3.98
C ARG A 230 11.67 -11.30 3.38
N ARG A 231 12.04 -12.29 4.20
CA ARG A 231 12.72 -13.51 3.76
C ARG A 231 11.85 -14.32 2.82
N GLU A 232 10.57 -14.52 3.14
CA GLU A 232 9.65 -15.28 2.27
C GLU A 232 9.49 -14.64 0.89
N VAL A 233 9.30 -13.31 0.87
CA VAL A 233 9.19 -12.55 -0.36
C VAL A 233 10.45 -12.76 -1.21
N LEU A 234 11.64 -12.71 -0.60
CA LEU A 234 12.91 -12.89 -1.31
C LEU A 234 13.23 -14.36 -1.67
N SER A 235 12.84 -15.34 -0.84
CA SER A 235 13.09 -16.76 -1.09
C SER A 235 12.17 -17.37 -2.14
N SER A 236 11.13 -16.63 -2.52
CA SER A 236 10.22 -17.00 -3.62
C SER A 236 10.75 -16.59 -4.99
N PHE A 237 11.92 -15.94 -5.07
CA PHE A 237 12.53 -15.55 -6.34
C PHE A 237 13.94 -16.12 -6.47
N THR A 238 14.19 -16.76 -7.60
CA THR A 238 15.54 -17.11 -8.03
C THR A 238 16.01 -16.08 -9.06
N THR A 239 17.20 -15.52 -8.88
CA THR A 239 17.83 -14.62 -9.86
C THR A 239 19.05 -15.30 -10.48
N TRP A 240 19.09 -15.38 -11.80
CA TRP A 240 20.24 -15.85 -12.58
C TRP A 240 20.96 -14.66 -13.21
N CYS A 241 22.28 -14.75 -13.31
CA CYS A 241 23.10 -13.76 -14.01
C CYS A 241 23.81 -14.43 -15.17
N PHE A 242 23.62 -13.89 -16.37
CA PHE A 242 24.17 -14.43 -17.60
C PHE A 242 25.16 -13.44 -18.20
N ALA A 243 26.35 -13.96 -18.51
CA ALA A 243 27.38 -13.28 -19.27
C ALA A 243 27.88 -14.22 -20.37
N ALA A 244 28.44 -13.66 -21.44
CA ALA A 244 29.18 -14.44 -22.42
C ALA A 244 30.34 -15.17 -21.71
N GLU A 245 30.79 -16.30 -22.25
CA GLU A 245 31.97 -17.04 -21.75
C GLU A 245 33.23 -16.54 -22.44
N SER A 246 33.21 -16.50 -23.78
CA SER A 246 34.27 -15.94 -24.61
C SER A 246 34.14 -14.43 -24.78
N VAL A 247 35.26 -13.76 -25.05
CA VAL A 247 35.23 -12.37 -25.52
C VAL A 247 34.80 -12.41 -26.98
N ALA A 248 33.61 -11.90 -27.27
CA ALA A 248 33.11 -11.76 -28.64
C ALA A 248 33.69 -10.52 -29.32
N ASP A 249 33.86 -10.57 -30.63
CA ASP A 249 34.38 -9.42 -31.39
C ASP A 249 33.32 -8.31 -31.48
N THR A 250 32.03 -8.69 -31.55
CA THR A 250 30.89 -7.77 -31.69
C THR A 250 29.89 -7.86 -30.54
N ILE A 251 29.09 -6.81 -30.34
CA ILE A 251 28.01 -6.81 -29.33
C ILE A 251 26.85 -7.73 -29.76
N GLU A 252 26.62 -7.87 -31.07
CA GLU A 252 25.61 -8.74 -31.65
C GLU A 252 25.86 -10.21 -31.29
N GLU A 253 27.11 -10.66 -31.41
CA GLU A 253 27.51 -12.02 -31.06
C GLU A 253 27.43 -12.24 -29.54
N GLU A 254 27.93 -11.29 -28.74
CA GLU A 254 27.89 -11.38 -27.28
C GLU A 254 26.44 -11.44 -26.77
N THR A 255 25.57 -10.61 -27.32
CA THR A 255 24.15 -10.57 -26.96
C THR A 255 23.45 -11.85 -27.38
N ALA A 256 23.76 -12.39 -28.57
CA ALA A 256 23.16 -13.63 -29.05
C ALA A 256 23.53 -14.82 -28.15
N GLU A 257 24.78 -14.88 -27.69
CA GLU A 257 25.24 -15.89 -26.73
C GLU A 257 24.48 -15.77 -25.40
N VAL A 258 24.42 -14.57 -24.82
CA VAL A 258 23.74 -14.32 -23.53
C VAL A 258 22.24 -14.62 -23.61
N VAL A 259 21.57 -14.15 -24.66
CA VAL A 259 20.14 -14.42 -24.93
C VAL A 259 19.90 -15.92 -25.10
N ASN A 260 20.80 -16.66 -25.76
CA ASN A 260 20.66 -18.10 -25.90
C ASN A 260 20.80 -18.83 -24.55
N LYS A 261 21.74 -18.41 -23.68
CA LYS A 261 21.87 -18.95 -22.32
C LYS A 261 20.61 -18.71 -21.48
N VAL A 262 20.04 -17.50 -21.55
CA VAL A 262 18.78 -17.16 -20.90
C VAL A 262 17.66 -18.09 -21.39
N ARG A 263 17.55 -18.30 -22.71
CA ARG A 263 16.54 -19.18 -23.31
C ARG A 263 16.66 -20.62 -22.82
N ILE A 264 17.87 -21.16 -22.75
CA ILE A 264 18.13 -22.52 -22.24
C ILE A 264 17.69 -22.62 -20.78
N ALA A 265 18.11 -21.70 -19.92
CA ALA A 265 17.77 -21.72 -18.49
C ALA A 265 16.25 -21.60 -18.24
N LEU A 266 15.54 -20.76 -18.99
CA LEU A 266 14.08 -20.65 -18.92
C LEU A 266 13.40 -21.94 -19.40
N SER A 267 13.90 -22.55 -20.49
CA SER A 267 13.37 -23.81 -21.00
C SER A 267 13.58 -24.99 -20.05
N GLU A 268 14.75 -25.09 -19.42
CA GLU A 268 15.10 -26.17 -18.48
C GLU A 268 14.32 -26.05 -17.17
N SER A 269 14.11 -24.83 -16.69
CA SER A 269 13.35 -24.59 -15.46
C SER A 269 11.84 -24.69 -15.64
N GLY A 270 11.34 -24.47 -16.87
CA GLY A 270 9.91 -24.32 -17.15
C GLY A 270 9.29 -23.07 -16.52
N ARG A 271 10.12 -22.13 -16.04
CA ARG A 271 9.70 -20.89 -15.38
C ARG A 271 9.74 -19.75 -16.37
N GLU A 272 8.84 -18.79 -16.18
CA GLU A 272 8.87 -17.56 -16.94
C GLU A 272 9.60 -16.44 -16.17
N PRO A 273 10.21 -15.46 -16.86
CA PRO A 273 10.92 -14.35 -16.22
C PRO A 273 9.95 -13.27 -15.73
N THR A 274 10.13 -12.74 -14.53
CA THR A 274 9.27 -11.70 -13.93
C THR A 274 9.91 -10.31 -13.99
N ASN A 275 11.22 -10.25 -13.81
CA ASN A 275 12.03 -9.06 -13.89
C ASN A 275 13.36 -9.36 -14.59
N THR A 276 13.89 -8.36 -15.28
CA THR A 276 15.17 -8.44 -15.98
C THR A 276 15.98 -7.17 -15.75
N VAL A 277 17.28 -7.33 -15.50
CA VAL A 277 18.22 -6.21 -15.43
C VAL A 277 19.26 -6.41 -16.51
N VAL A 278 19.28 -5.50 -17.48
CA VAL A 278 20.23 -5.49 -18.59
C VAL A 278 21.30 -4.45 -18.32
N LEU A 279 22.52 -4.91 -18.11
CA LEU A 279 23.69 -4.07 -17.88
C LEU A 279 24.49 -3.98 -19.18
N LEU A 280 24.69 -2.75 -19.67
CA LEU A 280 25.46 -2.47 -20.88
C LEU A 280 26.76 -1.75 -20.53
N ARG A 281 27.81 -1.95 -21.33
CA ARG A 281 29.01 -1.12 -21.23
C ARG A 281 28.73 0.27 -21.79
N ASP A 282 28.18 0.35 -22.99
CA ASP A 282 27.77 1.59 -23.65
C ASP A 282 26.26 1.59 -23.93
N MET A 283 25.61 2.73 -23.74
CA MET A 283 24.19 2.88 -24.07
C MET A 283 23.95 3.01 -25.59
N SER A 284 24.98 3.30 -26.39
CA SER A 284 24.90 3.28 -27.85
C SER A 284 24.45 1.92 -28.40
N ASP A 285 24.77 0.85 -27.68
CA ASP A 285 24.49 -0.54 -28.07
C ASP A 285 23.03 -0.95 -27.81
N PHE A 286 22.24 -0.08 -27.14
CA PHE A 286 20.89 -0.39 -26.71
C PHE A 286 19.97 -0.85 -27.85
N SER A 287 20.00 -0.20 -29.00
CA SER A 287 19.10 -0.52 -30.12
C SER A 287 19.34 -1.94 -30.63
N THR A 288 20.60 -2.31 -30.83
CA THR A 288 21.03 -3.66 -31.22
C THR A 288 20.63 -4.69 -30.18
N VAL A 289 20.94 -4.44 -28.90
CA VAL A 289 20.63 -5.37 -27.82
C VAL A 289 19.12 -5.58 -27.68
N ASN A 290 18.34 -4.49 -27.74
CA ASN A 290 16.90 -4.50 -27.55
C ASN A 290 16.18 -5.33 -28.62
N GLN A 291 16.68 -5.33 -29.87
CA GLN A 291 16.15 -6.16 -30.95
C GLN A 291 16.33 -7.65 -30.64
N GLN A 292 17.52 -8.07 -30.20
CA GLN A 292 17.78 -9.47 -29.87
C GLN A 292 17.08 -9.91 -28.58
N TYR A 293 17.05 -9.05 -27.56
CA TYR A 293 16.36 -9.28 -26.30
C TYR A 293 14.85 -9.55 -26.51
N GLY A 294 14.22 -8.81 -27.44
CA GLY A 294 12.82 -9.04 -27.80
C GLY A 294 12.51 -10.44 -28.30
N SER A 295 13.49 -11.15 -28.88
CA SER A 295 13.31 -12.53 -29.35
C SER A 295 13.10 -13.56 -28.22
N LEU A 296 13.30 -13.17 -26.95
CA LEU A 296 13.02 -14.02 -25.79
C LEU A 296 11.52 -14.15 -25.50
N PHE A 297 10.70 -13.17 -25.90
CA PHE A 297 9.31 -13.08 -25.47
C PHE A 297 8.35 -13.21 -26.64
N THR A 298 7.62 -14.31 -26.68
CA THR A 298 6.61 -14.61 -27.69
C THR A 298 5.18 -14.47 -27.18
N ARG A 299 5.02 -14.29 -25.86
CA ARG A 299 3.73 -14.12 -25.18
C ARG A 299 3.45 -12.63 -24.93
N PRO A 300 2.16 -12.24 -24.87
CA PRO A 300 1.80 -10.92 -24.37
C PRO A 300 2.24 -10.81 -22.91
N ILE A 301 2.71 -9.63 -22.49
CA ILE A 301 3.27 -9.34 -21.14
C ILE A 301 4.70 -9.87 -20.93
N PRO A 302 5.72 -9.24 -21.56
CA PRO A 302 7.13 -9.47 -21.22
C PRO A 302 7.44 -9.04 -19.77
N PRO A 303 8.58 -9.47 -19.17
CA PRO A 303 8.95 -9.09 -17.82
C PRO A 303 9.09 -7.58 -17.63
N SER A 304 9.05 -7.13 -16.38
CA SER A 304 9.56 -5.81 -16.02
C SER A 304 11.06 -5.74 -16.33
N ARG A 305 11.55 -4.56 -16.68
CA ARG A 305 12.93 -4.40 -17.14
C ARG A 305 13.59 -3.14 -16.61
N VAL A 306 14.83 -3.28 -16.20
CA VAL A 306 15.78 -2.18 -15.99
C VAL A 306 16.90 -2.31 -17.01
N THR A 307 17.27 -1.23 -17.69
CA THR A 307 18.42 -1.21 -18.62
C THR A 307 19.28 -0.01 -18.31
N ILE A 308 20.55 -0.25 -17.98
CA ILE A 308 21.50 0.78 -17.56
C ILE A 308 22.86 0.56 -18.21
N SER A 309 23.61 1.66 -18.37
CA SER A 309 25.01 1.61 -18.75
C SER A 309 25.89 1.70 -17.50
N CYS A 310 26.85 0.78 -17.40
CA CYS A 310 27.77 0.64 -16.28
C CYS A 310 29.22 0.99 -16.65
N GLY A 311 29.52 1.22 -17.93
CA GLY A 311 30.86 1.52 -18.42
C GLY A 311 31.90 0.50 -17.94
N ASP A 312 33.01 0.99 -17.39
CA ASP A 312 34.12 0.17 -16.91
C ASP A 312 33.86 -0.57 -15.58
N MET A 313 32.67 -0.41 -14.99
CA MET A 313 32.27 -1.24 -13.85
C MET A 313 31.93 -2.68 -14.29
N LEU A 314 31.66 -2.90 -15.58
CA LEU A 314 31.51 -4.26 -16.12
C LEU A 314 32.89 -4.94 -16.23
N PRO A 315 32.97 -6.27 -16.00
CA PRO A 315 34.20 -7.03 -16.17
C PRO A 315 34.90 -6.76 -17.52
N PRO A 316 36.23 -6.64 -17.56
CA PRO A 316 36.97 -6.40 -18.81
C PRO A 316 36.60 -7.40 -19.90
N GLY A 317 36.40 -6.92 -21.13
CA GLY A 317 36.03 -7.77 -22.27
C GLY A 317 34.58 -8.29 -22.23
N ARG A 318 33.71 -7.71 -21.38
CA ARG A 318 32.25 -7.90 -21.43
C ARG A 318 31.55 -6.60 -21.76
N ARG A 319 30.63 -6.63 -22.72
CA ARG A 319 29.79 -5.49 -23.11
C ARG A 319 28.37 -5.60 -22.57
N ILE A 320 27.90 -6.82 -22.27
CA ILE A 320 26.55 -7.06 -21.77
C ILE A 320 26.50 -8.13 -20.66
N ILE A 321 25.69 -7.88 -19.64
CA ILE A 321 25.27 -8.86 -18.64
C ILE A 321 23.75 -8.75 -18.48
N ILE A 322 23.06 -9.89 -18.46
CA ILE A 322 21.61 -9.93 -18.21
C ILE A 322 21.36 -10.71 -16.92
N SER A 323 20.74 -10.05 -15.95
CA SER A 323 20.15 -10.72 -14.79
C SER A 323 18.68 -10.98 -15.04
N VAL A 324 18.22 -12.20 -14.77
CA VAL A 324 16.83 -12.62 -14.94
C VAL A 324 16.32 -13.15 -13.61
N THR A 325 15.25 -12.55 -13.12
CA THR A 325 14.54 -13.00 -11.93
C THR A 325 13.33 -13.83 -12.36
N VAL A 326 13.18 -15.01 -11.76
CA VAL A 326 12.04 -15.92 -11.92
C VAL A 326 11.40 -16.18 -10.57
N LYS A 327 10.11 -16.47 -10.57
CA LYS A 327 9.38 -16.89 -9.35
C LYS A 327 9.48 -18.40 -9.17
N ASP A 328 9.68 -18.82 -7.93
CA ASP A 328 9.77 -20.23 -7.51
C ASP A 328 8.37 -20.75 -7.14
N GLY A 329 7.80 -21.60 -8.01
CA GLY A 329 6.49 -22.23 -7.81
C GLY A 329 5.27 -21.32 -8.05
N GLY A 330 4.18 -21.89 -8.57
CA GLY A 330 2.89 -21.21 -8.79
C GLY A 330 2.38 -21.24 -10.23
N ALA A 331 1.10 -20.91 -10.42
CA ALA A 331 0.49 -20.74 -11.74
C ALA A 331 1.16 -19.58 -12.49
N ASN A 332 1.26 -19.70 -13.82
CA ASN A 332 1.86 -18.69 -14.71
C ASN A 332 0.90 -17.52 -15.02
N ASP A 333 -0.19 -17.37 -14.27
CA ASP A 333 -1.12 -16.27 -14.48
C ASP A 333 -0.45 -14.98 -14.00
N ARG A 334 -0.11 -14.14 -14.98
CA ARG A 334 0.61 -12.89 -14.78
C ARG A 334 -0.26 -11.75 -15.26
N LEU A 335 -0.43 -10.77 -14.39
CA LEU A 335 -0.95 -9.48 -14.78
C LEU A 335 0.25 -8.55 -14.97
N GLY A 336 0.27 -7.80 -16.07
CA GLY A 336 1.30 -6.80 -16.28
C GLY A 336 0.71 -5.56 -16.93
N LEU A 337 1.31 -4.42 -16.60
CA LEU A 337 0.96 -3.14 -17.19
C LEU A 337 1.88 -2.85 -18.37
N HIS A 338 1.31 -2.54 -19.52
CA HIS A 338 2.07 -2.21 -20.71
C HIS A 338 1.44 -0.98 -21.39
N VAL A 339 2.23 0.09 -21.50
CA VAL A 339 1.79 1.39 -22.02
C VAL A 339 2.28 1.52 -23.47
N GLN A 340 1.36 1.43 -24.43
CA GLN A 340 1.71 1.44 -25.86
C GLN A 340 1.50 2.81 -26.53
N SER A 341 0.57 3.61 -26.02
CA SER A 341 0.23 4.92 -26.58
C SER A 341 1.08 6.03 -25.97
N ARG A 342 1.36 7.07 -26.78
CA ARG A 342 1.84 8.36 -26.25
C ARG A 342 0.67 9.03 -25.54
N SER A 343 0.87 9.40 -24.28
CA SER A 343 -0.15 9.97 -23.41
C SER A 343 0.47 11.06 -22.54
N TYR A 344 -0.32 11.77 -21.74
CA TYR A 344 0.19 12.65 -20.68
C TYR A 344 0.39 11.92 -19.34
N TRP A 345 -0.08 10.67 -19.26
CA TRP A 345 -0.11 9.89 -18.03
C TRP A 345 1.21 9.20 -17.74
N ALA A 346 1.69 8.34 -18.64
CA ALA A 346 2.93 7.58 -18.43
C ALA A 346 3.70 7.40 -19.76
N PRO A 347 5.04 7.29 -19.72
CA PRO A 347 5.83 7.04 -20.91
C PRO A 347 5.46 5.70 -21.54
N ALA A 348 5.37 5.69 -22.87
CA ALA A 348 5.21 4.46 -23.61
C ALA A 348 6.45 3.56 -23.46
N ASN A 349 6.27 2.25 -23.52
CA ASN A 349 7.36 1.30 -23.43
C ASN A 349 8.35 1.47 -24.60
N ILE A 350 9.64 1.70 -24.28
CA ILE A 350 10.73 1.75 -25.28
C ILE A 350 11.35 0.36 -25.44
N GLY A 351 10.58 -0.55 -26.02
CA GLY A 351 10.98 -1.94 -26.28
C GLY A 351 10.15 -2.99 -25.55
N PRO A 352 10.55 -4.27 -25.64
CA PRO A 352 9.76 -5.40 -25.18
C PRO A 352 9.94 -5.60 -23.67
N TYR A 353 9.18 -4.85 -22.88
CA TYR A 353 9.06 -5.00 -21.43
C TYR A 353 7.69 -4.52 -20.96
N SER A 354 7.29 -4.90 -19.75
CA SER A 354 6.09 -4.34 -19.09
C SER A 354 6.52 -3.27 -18.10
N GLN A 355 5.75 -2.19 -17.96
CA GLN A 355 6.00 -1.15 -16.95
C GLN A 355 5.97 -1.73 -15.54
N ALA A 356 5.11 -2.71 -15.31
CA ALA A 356 5.09 -3.47 -14.07
C ALA A 356 4.56 -4.88 -14.32
N VAL A 357 4.98 -5.82 -13.47
CA VAL A 357 4.49 -7.20 -13.46
C VAL A 357 4.04 -7.55 -12.05
N ASP A 358 2.79 -7.95 -11.94
CA ASP A 358 2.23 -8.58 -10.76
C ASP A 358 2.69 -10.04 -10.71
N VAL A 359 3.39 -10.39 -9.63
CA VAL A 359 3.89 -11.72 -9.36
C VAL A 359 3.10 -12.34 -8.22
N GLY A 360 1.79 -12.50 -8.42
CA GLY A 360 0.83 -12.97 -7.41
C GLY A 360 1.39 -14.08 -6.54
N MET A 361 1.57 -13.82 -5.24
CA MET A 361 2.15 -14.76 -4.27
C MET A 361 1.03 -15.45 -3.48
N ALA A 362 1.33 -16.57 -2.82
CA ALA A 362 0.42 -17.16 -1.82
C ALA A 362 0.42 -16.28 -0.56
N GLY A 363 -0.17 -15.08 -0.66
CA GLY A 363 -0.05 -14.00 0.33
C GLY A 363 -0.18 -12.61 -0.32
N PRO A 364 0.41 -11.55 0.26
CA PRO A 364 0.36 -10.21 -0.31
C PRO A 364 0.96 -10.21 -1.73
N ARG A 365 0.26 -9.51 -2.62
CA ARG A 365 0.64 -9.36 -4.02
C ARG A 365 1.93 -8.54 -4.12
N ALA A 366 2.95 -9.08 -4.79
CA ALA A 366 4.16 -8.34 -5.10
C ALA A 366 4.10 -7.81 -6.54
N VAL A 367 4.51 -6.56 -6.73
CA VAL A 367 4.56 -5.91 -8.05
C VAL A 367 6.00 -5.49 -8.31
N LEU A 368 6.58 -5.99 -9.41
CA LEU A 368 7.91 -5.60 -9.87
C LEU A 368 7.78 -4.53 -10.93
N VAL A 369 8.30 -3.34 -10.65
CA VAL A 369 8.18 -2.16 -11.52
C VAL A 369 9.46 -1.97 -12.33
N ALA A 370 9.31 -1.69 -13.62
CA ALA A 370 10.41 -1.40 -14.53
C ALA A 370 11.11 -0.09 -14.18
N GLY A 371 12.34 0.09 -14.70
CA GLY A 371 13.08 1.33 -14.51
C GLY A 371 12.36 2.52 -15.13
N GLN A 372 12.12 3.55 -14.31
CA GLN A 372 11.43 4.77 -14.74
C GLN A 372 12.44 5.87 -15.08
N ILE A 373 12.52 6.23 -16.36
CA ILE A 373 13.36 7.30 -16.87
C ILE A 373 12.51 8.57 -16.91
N PRO A 374 13.06 9.77 -16.63
CA PRO A 374 12.27 11.01 -16.60
C PRO A 374 11.90 11.50 -17.99
N LEU A 375 11.29 10.67 -18.84
CA LEU A 375 10.79 11.06 -20.16
C LEU A 375 9.54 11.91 -20.00
N VAL A 376 9.37 12.92 -20.85
CA VAL A 376 8.08 13.60 -20.99
C VAL A 376 7.13 12.65 -21.74
N PRO A 377 6.06 12.11 -21.13
CA PRO A 377 5.23 11.05 -21.74
C PRO A 377 4.67 11.37 -23.12
N ALA A 378 4.26 12.62 -23.35
CA ALA A 378 3.66 13.03 -24.62
C ALA A 378 4.69 13.02 -25.76
N THR A 379 5.91 13.50 -25.48
CA THR A 379 6.97 13.65 -26.49
C THR A 379 7.95 12.50 -26.51
N MET A 380 7.99 11.64 -25.50
CA MET A 380 9.01 10.59 -25.32
C MET A 380 10.45 11.13 -25.36
N ALA A 381 10.62 12.44 -25.13
CA ALA A 381 11.93 13.09 -25.10
C ALA A 381 12.45 13.17 -23.66
N LEU A 382 13.77 13.14 -23.52
CA LEU A 382 14.41 13.50 -22.27
C LEU A 382 14.28 15.02 -22.04
N PRO A 383 14.10 15.46 -20.78
CA PRO A 383 14.06 16.86 -20.43
C PRO A 383 15.37 17.55 -20.82
N GLY A 384 15.28 18.66 -21.54
CA GLY A 384 16.44 19.44 -21.98
C GLY A 384 17.18 20.15 -20.84
N ASP A 385 18.13 21.01 -21.19
CA ASP A 385 19.03 21.69 -20.24
C ASP A 385 18.31 22.67 -19.30
N GLY A 386 17.09 23.09 -19.64
CA GLY A 386 16.28 23.95 -18.78
C GLY A 386 15.65 23.25 -17.56
N TRP A 387 15.70 21.92 -17.50
CA TRP A 387 15.17 21.16 -16.36
C TRP A 387 16.23 20.98 -15.28
N SER A 388 15.88 21.34 -14.05
CA SER A 388 16.72 21.08 -12.88
C SER A 388 16.85 19.58 -12.61
N TRP A 389 17.90 19.20 -11.88
CA TRP A 389 18.05 17.84 -11.37
C TRP A 389 16.82 17.39 -10.59
N LEU A 390 16.30 18.27 -9.71
CA LEU A 390 15.08 18.04 -8.94
C LEU A 390 13.90 17.69 -9.86
N GLY A 391 13.66 18.49 -10.91
CA GLY A 391 12.56 18.25 -11.84
C GLY A 391 12.68 16.91 -12.56
N ARG A 392 13.91 16.50 -12.93
CA ARG A 392 14.17 15.18 -13.53
C ARG A 392 13.93 14.06 -12.52
N ALA A 393 14.41 14.18 -11.29
CA ALA A 393 14.20 13.18 -10.25
C ALA A 393 12.70 13.02 -9.93
N VAL A 394 11.99 14.13 -9.75
CA VAL A 394 10.54 14.16 -9.51
C VAL A 394 9.78 13.51 -10.68
N LEU A 395 10.11 13.83 -11.93
CA LEU A 395 9.42 13.27 -13.09
C LEU A 395 9.58 11.74 -13.19
N SER A 396 10.79 11.22 -12.91
CA SER A 396 11.03 9.77 -12.84
C SER A 396 10.18 9.12 -11.74
N LEU A 397 10.13 9.73 -10.55
CA LEU A 397 9.33 9.23 -9.42
C LEU A 397 7.83 9.34 -9.65
N GLN A 398 7.35 10.37 -10.36
CA GLN A 398 5.96 10.48 -10.76
C GLN A 398 5.55 9.32 -11.66
N HIS A 399 6.38 8.93 -12.62
CA HIS A 399 6.09 7.76 -13.46
C HIS A 399 6.00 6.48 -12.63
N LEU A 400 6.93 6.30 -11.70
CA LEU A 400 6.94 5.17 -10.77
C LEU A 400 5.65 5.14 -9.94
N TRP A 401 5.23 6.28 -9.40
CA TRP A 401 4.03 6.39 -8.57
C TRP A 401 2.75 6.13 -9.38
N ARG A 402 2.64 6.68 -10.59
CA ARG A 402 1.50 6.48 -11.49
C ARG A 402 1.34 5.01 -11.89
N VAL A 403 2.45 4.35 -12.23
CA VAL A 403 2.48 2.91 -12.50
C VAL A 403 2.07 2.12 -11.26
N GLY A 404 2.57 2.50 -10.08
CA GLY A 404 2.19 1.87 -8.81
C GLY A 404 0.70 2.01 -8.50
N ARG A 405 0.13 3.22 -8.65
CA ARG A 405 -1.30 3.49 -8.43
C ARG A 405 -2.19 2.66 -9.35
N GLU A 406 -1.86 2.59 -10.64
CA GLU A 406 -2.60 1.76 -11.60
C GLU A 406 -2.50 0.27 -11.26
N MET A 407 -1.32 -0.15 -10.79
CA MET A 407 -1.09 -1.49 -10.27
C MET A 407 -1.52 -1.65 -8.81
N GLY A 408 -2.39 -0.80 -8.26
CA GLY A 408 -2.93 -0.94 -6.90
C GLY A 408 -1.87 -1.15 -5.81
N VAL A 409 -0.66 -0.63 -5.99
CA VAL A 409 0.44 -0.76 -5.03
C VAL A 409 0.08 0.05 -3.79
N GLN A 410 -0.01 -0.65 -2.64
CA GLN A 410 -0.33 -0.04 -1.36
C GLN A 410 0.91 0.35 -0.56
N PHE A 411 2.03 -0.33 -0.81
CA PHE A 411 3.28 -0.14 -0.08
C PHE A 411 4.48 -0.38 -1.00
N TRP A 412 5.46 0.53 -0.97
CA TRP A 412 6.73 0.38 -1.68
C TRP A 412 7.76 -0.25 -0.76
N THR A 413 8.25 -1.44 -1.12
CA THR A 413 9.22 -2.18 -0.28
C THR A 413 10.64 -1.65 -0.39
N SER A 414 11.06 -1.30 -1.61
CA SER A 414 12.36 -0.73 -1.91
C SER A 414 12.37 -0.09 -3.30
N ALA A 415 13.31 0.84 -3.52
CA ALA A 415 13.62 1.41 -4.81
C ALA A 415 15.14 1.51 -4.98
N VAL A 416 15.61 1.39 -6.22
CA VAL A 416 17.02 1.60 -6.57
C VAL A 416 17.10 2.73 -7.58
N ALA A 417 17.77 3.82 -7.19
CA ALA A 417 18.04 4.93 -8.08
C ALA A 417 19.39 4.73 -8.78
N TYR A 418 19.37 4.77 -10.13
CA TYR A 418 20.58 4.73 -10.94
C TYR A 418 20.92 6.14 -11.41
N VAL A 419 22.09 6.63 -11.00
CA VAL A 419 22.54 7.99 -11.30
C VAL A 419 23.70 7.95 -12.31
N PRO A 420 23.68 8.78 -13.37
CA PRO A 420 24.79 8.88 -14.31
C PRO A 420 26.09 9.32 -13.62
N ARG A 421 27.21 8.68 -13.99
CA ARG A 421 28.53 8.91 -13.37
C ARG A 421 29.16 10.27 -13.73
N GLY A 422 28.74 10.91 -14.82
CA GLY A 422 29.34 12.15 -15.33
C GLY A 422 28.48 13.37 -15.01
N GLY A 423 29.06 14.37 -14.34
CA GLY A 423 28.46 15.70 -14.18
C GLY A 423 27.44 15.84 -13.05
N VAL A 424 27.17 14.78 -12.28
CA VAL A 424 26.23 14.82 -11.15
C VAL A 424 26.99 15.11 -9.86
N ARG A 425 26.50 16.09 -9.08
CA ARG A 425 27.06 16.48 -7.79
C ARG A 425 26.52 15.60 -6.66
N GLU A 426 27.25 15.49 -5.56
CA GLU A 426 26.82 14.69 -4.41
C GLU A 426 25.50 15.19 -3.80
N ASP A 427 25.26 16.51 -3.82
CA ASP A 427 24.01 17.12 -3.37
C ASP A 427 22.82 16.74 -4.26
N GLU A 428 23.03 16.54 -5.56
CA GLU A 428 22.01 16.06 -6.48
C GLU A 428 21.62 14.60 -6.17
N VAL A 429 22.61 13.74 -5.89
CA VAL A 429 22.35 12.36 -5.44
C VAL A 429 21.55 12.34 -4.14
N ARG A 430 21.96 13.16 -3.16
CA ARG A 430 21.25 13.30 -1.89
C ARG A 430 19.82 13.79 -2.09
N MET A 431 19.63 14.77 -2.97
CA MET A 431 18.33 15.32 -3.32
C MET A 431 17.40 14.24 -3.90
N THR A 432 17.89 13.32 -4.73
CA THR A 432 17.08 12.18 -5.21
C THR A 432 16.55 11.33 -4.05
N GLY A 433 17.39 11.07 -3.04
CA GLY A 433 16.97 10.38 -1.81
C GLY A 433 15.99 11.20 -0.96
N GLU A 434 16.19 12.52 -0.88
CA GLU A 434 15.26 13.43 -0.21
C GLU A 434 13.88 13.41 -0.88
N VAL A 435 13.79 13.48 -2.20
CA VAL A 435 12.50 13.43 -2.92
C VAL A 435 11.80 12.10 -2.68
N TRP A 436 12.53 10.98 -2.70
CA TRP A 436 11.95 9.67 -2.33
C TRP A 436 11.39 9.69 -0.91
N ARG A 437 12.12 10.27 0.06
CA ARG A 437 11.64 10.39 1.44
C ARG A 437 10.39 11.26 1.52
N LEU A 438 10.41 12.44 0.91
CA LEU A 438 9.28 13.38 0.88
C LEU A 438 8.03 12.76 0.25
N LEU A 439 8.18 11.91 -0.77
CA LEU A 439 7.07 11.19 -1.40
C LEU A 439 6.32 10.26 -0.43
N HIS A 440 7.01 9.77 0.60
CA HIS A 440 6.46 8.88 1.62
C HIS A 440 6.04 9.63 2.89
N LYS A 441 6.34 10.93 2.99
CA LYS A 441 5.84 11.77 4.09
C LYS A 441 4.36 12.04 3.87
N LYS A 442 3.57 11.92 4.94
CA LYS A 442 2.20 12.43 4.93
C LYS A 442 2.26 13.96 4.82
N PRO A 443 1.33 14.61 4.09
CA PRO A 443 1.20 16.05 4.20
C PRO A 443 1.03 16.38 5.68
N ALA A 444 1.91 17.23 6.22
CA ALA A 444 1.66 17.83 7.51
C ALA A 444 0.30 18.53 7.39
N ASP A 445 -0.60 18.33 8.35
CA ASP A 445 -1.72 19.25 8.54
C ASP A 445 -1.08 20.64 8.66
N GLU A 446 -1.14 21.42 7.58
CA GLU A 446 -0.79 22.83 7.65
C GLU A 446 -1.77 23.42 8.64
N GLY A 447 -1.25 23.70 9.83
CA GLY A 447 -1.97 24.22 10.96
C GLY A 447 -2.87 25.35 10.50
N GLN A 448 -4.13 25.21 10.88
CA GLN A 448 -5.16 26.21 10.72
C GLN A 448 -4.84 27.39 11.66
N ASP A 449 -3.77 28.12 11.36
CA ASP A 449 -3.37 29.34 12.05
C ASP A 449 -3.92 30.56 11.28
N GLY A 450 -5.14 30.94 11.64
CA GLY A 450 -5.57 32.33 11.81
C GLY A 450 -5.86 33.19 10.57
N ALA A 451 -7.15 33.43 10.32
CA ALA A 451 -7.66 34.79 10.13
C ALA A 451 -9.17 34.81 10.43
N GLU A 452 -9.54 35.45 11.54
CA GLU A 452 -10.88 35.97 11.75
C GLU A 452 -11.16 37.02 10.65
N GLU A 453 -12.21 36.82 9.85
CA GLU A 453 -12.87 37.94 9.17
C GLU A 453 -14.38 37.69 9.11
N ASP A 454 -15.11 38.72 9.56
CA ASP A 454 -16.53 38.76 9.82
C ASP A 454 -17.41 38.60 8.57
N GLY A 455 -18.47 37.79 8.71
CA GLY A 455 -19.86 38.06 8.31
C GLY A 455 -20.23 38.35 6.84
N ALA A 456 -21.00 37.44 6.23
CA ALA A 456 -22.31 37.73 5.64
C ALA A 456 -23.01 36.43 5.19
N GLU A 457 -24.30 36.32 5.53
CA GLU A 457 -25.22 35.29 5.02
C GLU A 457 -25.47 35.43 3.51
N GLU A 458 -25.55 34.32 2.77
CA GLU A 458 -26.56 34.13 1.72
C GLU A 458 -26.65 32.66 1.27
N ASP A 459 -27.85 32.29 0.81
CA ASP A 459 -28.42 30.96 0.68
C ASP A 459 -27.89 30.10 -0.50
N GLY A 460 -27.81 28.79 -0.24
CA GLY A 460 -28.35 27.71 -1.09
C GLY A 460 -27.75 27.44 -2.48
N ALA A 461 -27.01 26.33 -2.62
CA ALA A 461 -27.15 25.39 -3.74
C ALA A 461 -26.36 24.09 -3.44
N GLU A 462 -26.88 22.99 -3.98
CA GLU A 462 -26.40 21.60 -3.94
C GLU A 462 -24.90 21.46 -4.22
N GLU A 463 -24.19 20.66 -3.39
CA GLU A 463 -22.87 20.13 -3.75
C GLU A 463 -22.92 18.60 -3.83
N ASP A 464 -22.81 18.13 -5.08
CA ASP A 464 -22.51 16.77 -5.48
C ASP A 464 -21.20 16.28 -4.84
N GLY A 465 -21.20 14.99 -4.48
CA GLY A 465 -20.09 14.33 -3.82
C GLY A 465 -18.79 14.41 -4.61
N ALA A 466 -17.77 14.99 -3.98
CA ALA A 466 -16.39 14.93 -4.44
C ALA A 466 -15.65 13.77 -3.75
N GLU A 467 -15.13 12.88 -4.59
CA GLU A 467 -14.19 11.81 -4.26
C GLU A 467 -12.95 12.40 -3.54
N GLU A 468 -12.63 11.95 -2.33
CA GLU A 468 -11.32 12.25 -1.72
C GLU A 468 -10.23 11.36 -2.35
N VAL A 469 -9.75 11.86 -3.48
CA VAL A 469 -8.49 11.53 -4.15
C VAL A 469 -7.34 11.97 -3.25
N GLY A 470 -6.39 11.07 -2.97
CA GLY A 470 -5.14 11.43 -2.27
C GLY A 470 -4.41 12.59 -2.97
N PRO A 471 -3.50 13.30 -2.30
CA PRO A 471 -3.13 14.68 -2.62
C PRO A 471 -2.83 14.91 -4.11
N ASP A 472 -3.61 15.83 -4.68
CA ASP A 472 -3.55 16.41 -6.04
C ASP A 472 -2.22 17.15 -6.35
N LEU A 473 -1.27 17.18 -5.40
CA LEU A 473 0.04 17.81 -5.54
C LEU A 473 0.88 17.26 -6.71
N TRP A 474 0.56 16.07 -7.22
CA TRP A 474 1.33 15.40 -8.28
C TRP A 474 0.61 15.30 -9.64
N GLU A 475 -0.65 15.72 -9.75
CA GLU A 475 -1.22 16.10 -11.06
C GLU A 475 -0.77 17.50 -11.46
N ALA A 476 -0.46 18.36 -10.49
CA ALA A 476 -0.03 19.76 -10.69
C ALA A 476 1.29 19.94 -11.46
N GLY A 477 2.07 18.86 -11.68
CA GLY A 477 3.36 18.91 -12.38
C GLY A 477 3.28 18.92 -13.91
N PHE A 478 2.11 18.68 -14.50
CA PHE A 478 1.91 18.95 -15.93
C PHE A 478 1.25 20.31 -16.09
N ASP A 479 1.93 21.24 -16.76
CA ASP A 479 1.33 22.50 -17.13
C ASP A 479 0.04 22.21 -17.91
N ARG A 480 -1.12 22.53 -17.32
CA ARG A 480 -2.43 22.38 -17.97
C ARG A 480 -2.47 23.13 -19.32
N ARG A 481 -1.51 24.04 -19.58
CA ARG A 481 -1.29 24.69 -20.88
C ARG A 481 -0.72 23.74 -21.94
N GLU A 482 0.13 22.78 -21.60
CA GLU A 482 0.64 21.78 -22.57
C GLU A 482 -0.45 20.83 -23.07
N MET A 483 -1.48 20.59 -22.24
CA MET A 483 -2.66 19.80 -22.64
C MET A 483 -3.69 20.60 -23.45
N ARG A 484 -3.51 21.92 -23.57
CA ARG A 484 -4.39 22.79 -24.37
C ARG A 484 -3.82 22.96 -25.77
N LEU A 485 -4.55 22.48 -26.78
CA LEU A 485 -4.24 22.79 -28.18
C LEU A 485 -4.49 24.28 -28.44
N GLY A 486 -3.42 25.07 -28.48
CA GLY A 486 -3.41 26.46 -28.96
C GLY A 486 -3.14 27.51 -27.89
N ARG A 487 -1.87 27.93 -27.79
CA ARG A 487 -1.38 29.32 -27.91
C ARG A 487 0.14 29.31 -27.73
N ASP A 488 0.85 29.58 -28.82
CA ASP A 488 2.27 29.97 -28.82
C ASP A 488 2.40 31.29 -28.05
N GLU A 489 2.77 31.26 -26.77
CA GLU A 489 3.37 32.40 -26.10
C GLU A 489 4.56 31.94 -25.24
N GLY A 490 5.76 32.18 -25.77
CA GLY A 490 7.01 32.47 -25.06
C GLY A 490 7.37 31.67 -23.81
N LEU A 491 8.32 30.75 -23.97
CA LEU A 491 9.13 30.16 -22.88
C LEU A 491 9.68 31.24 -21.93
N GLY A 492 9.37 31.14 -20.63
CA GLY A 492 10.07 31.88 -19.58
C GLY A 492 9.34 31.91 -18.23
N SER A 493 9.98 31.31 -17.21
CA SER A 493 9.75 31.52 -15.77
C SER A 493 8.50 30.89 -15.13
N CYS A 494 8.68 29.70 -14.55
CA CYS A 494 7.95 29.27 -13.34
C CYS A 494 8.92 28.51 -12.41
N CYS A 495 9.82 29.25 -11.77
CA CYS A 495 10.53 28.85 -10.55
C CYS A 495 10.81 30.12 -9.75
N SER A 496 9.81 30.61 -9.01
CA SER A 496 10.00 31.59 -7.93
C SER A 496 8.73 31.72 -7.10
N ALA A 497 8.64 30.90 -6.06
CA ALA A 497 7.87 31.13 -4.84
C ALA A 497 8.52 30.23 -3.77
N GLY A 498 9.16 30.70 -2.71
CA GLY A 498 9.57 32.03 -2.31
C GLY A 498 10.72 31.89 -1.30
N LEU A 499 11.75 32.71 -1.44
CA LEU A 499 12.73 33.03 -0.40
C LEU A 499 13.05 34.50 -0.59
N ASP A 500 12.14 35.37 -0.15
CA ASP A 500 12.39 36.81 -0.14
C ASP A 500 12.83 37.26 1.25
N GLY A 501 14.05 37.77 1.25
CA GLY A 501 14.71 38.44 2.35
C GLY A 501 16.08 38.89 1.87
N PHE A 502 16.14 39.87 0.96
CA PHE A 502 17.14 40.94 0.95
C PHE A 502 16.85 41.97 -0.15
N GLU A 503 16.88 43.24 0.25
CA GLU A 503 16.69 44.43 -0.57
C GLU A 503 17.81 44.63 -1.62
N ASP A 504 17.47 45.12 -2.81
CA ASP A 504 17.67 46.53 -3.23
C ASP A 504 18.10 46.70 -4.70
N SER A 505 17.41 47.65 -5.35
CA SER A 505 17.84 48.52 -6.46
C SER A 505 18.17 47.96 -7.88
N GLY A 506 17.27 48.27 -8.82
CA GLY A 506 17.59 49.20 -9.92
C GLY A 506 17.98 48.65 -11.31
N GLY A 507 17.12 48.91 -12.30
CA GLY A 507 17.56 49.51 -13.57
C GLY A 507 17.59 48.66 -14.85
N ALA A 508 16.51 48.79 -15.63
CA ALA A 508 16.45 49.07 -17.08
C ALA A 508 17.22 48.22 -18.13
N ALA A 509 16.41 47.62 -19.01
CA ALA A 509 16.47 47.65 -20.48
C ALA A 509 17.61 46.95 -21.27
N GLY A 510 17.21 46.16 -22.28
CA GLY A 510 18.01 46.01 -23.51
C GLY A 510 18.05 44.65 -24.20
N VAL A 511 17.08 44.42 -25.09
CA VAL A 511 17.12 43.67 -26.38
C VAL A 511 18.52 43.26 -26.91
N CYS A 512 18.71 42.00 -27.36
CA CYS A 512 18.94 41.57 -28.77
C CYS A 512 19.69 40.21 -28.94
N CYS A 513 19.01 39.28 -29.62
CA CYS A 513 19.43 38.30 -30.64
C CYS A 513 20.84 37.63 -30.71
N ARG A 514 20.74 36.29 -30.89
CA ARG A 514 21.47 35.38 -31.81
C ARG A 514 22.91 34.93 -31.49
N GLY A 515 23.08 33.61 -31.57
CA GLY A 515 24.33 32.86 -31.63
C GLY A 515 24.03 31.39 -31.44
#